data_AF-A0A5N5FY46-F1
#
_entry.id   AF-A0A5N5FY46-F1
#
_cell.length_a   1.000
_cell.length_b   1.000
_cell.length_c   1.000
_cell.angle_alpha   90.00
_cell.angle_beta   90.00
_cell.angle_gamma   90.00
#
_symmetry.space_group_name_H-M   'P 1'
#
loop_
_entity.id
_entity.type
_entity.pdbx_description
1 polymer ?
#
loop_
_entity_poly.entity_id
_entity_poly.type
_entity_poly.pdbx_seq_one_letter_code
_entity_poly.pdbx_strand_id
1 'polypeptide(L)'
;MVFPCLEGWRMVDYGGEGCGRSVWMCREVTARRQGRTARRQGRTARRQGRTARRQARTASRTARRQARTARRQGRTASDKLGRLGDKLGRLGDKVGRTASDKLGRLGDKLGRLVTS
;
A
#
# COMPACT_ATOMS: atom_id res chain seq x y z
N MET A 1 68.06 -8.21 22.07
CA MET A 1 67.94 -7.32 20.91
C MET A 1 66.46 -6.99 20.73
N VAL A 2 66.08 -5.74 21.01
CA VAL A 2 64.68 -5.28 20.89
C VAL A 2 64.50 -4.78 19.45
N PHE A 3 63.77 -5.54 18.63
CA PHE A 3 63.44 -5.11 17.28
C PHE A 3 62.34 -4.05 17.35
N PRO A 4 62.55 -2.83 16.82
CA PRO A 4 61.54 -1.80 16.82
C PRO A 4 60.37 -2.25 15.93
N CYS A 5 59.21 -2.36 16.55
CA CYS A 5 57.93 -2.66 15.91
C CYS A 5 57.62 -1.52 14.92
N LEU A 6 57.96 -1.71 13.65
CA LEU A 6 57.63 -0.78 12.56
C LEU A 6 56.11 -0.57 12.53
N GLU A 7 55.71 0.69 12.69
CA GLU A 7 54.31 1.12 12.77
C GLU A 7 53.49 0.52 11.61
N GLY A 8 52.49 -0.31 11.96
CA GLY A 8 51.54 -0.83 10.98
C GLY A 8 51.55 -2.35 10.78
N TRP A 9 52.33 -3.12 11.54
CA TRP A 9 52.24 -4.58 11.53
C TRP A 9 51.63 -5.09 12.84
N ARG A 10 50.63 -5.98 12.75
CA ARG A 10 50.03 -6.64 13.91
C ARG A 10 50.30 -8.14 13.82
N MET A 11 50.98 -8.68 14.82
CA MET A 11 51.21 -10.12 14.97
C MET A 11 49.88 -10.81 15.28
N VAL A 12 49.55 -11.88 14.56
CA VAL A 12 48.35 -12.71 14.83
C VAL A 12 48.85 -14.11 15.13
N ASP A 13 48.77 -14.49 16.39
CA ASP A 13 49.08 -15.85 16.84
C ASP A 13 47.86 -16.75 16.62
N TYR A 14 47.97 -17.69 15.68
CA TYR A 14 47.06 -18.81 15.63
C TYR A 14 47.56 -19.84 16.64
N GLY A 15 46.96 -19.82 17.84
CA GLY A 15 47.18 -20.83 18.87
C GLY A 15 46.72 -22.19 18.38
N GLY A 16 47.67 -23.00 17.92
CA GLY A 16 47.51 -24.40 17.53
C GLY A 16 48.88 -25.06 17.61
N GLU A 17 49.02 -25.90 18.62
CA GLU A 17 50.16 -26.73 19.02
C GLU A 17 51.21 -27.00 17.91
N GLY A 18 52.43 -26.48 18.12
CA GLY A 18 53.61 -26.81 17.30
C GLY A 18 54.33 -25.61 16.71
N CYS A 19 55.30 -25.07 17.45
CA CYS A 19 56.35 -24.15 16.99
C CYS A 19 55.91 -22.98 16.07
N GLY A 20 55.37 -21.93 16.69
CA GLY A 20 55.71 -20.53 16.46
C GLY A 20 55.96 -20.04 15.03
N ARG A 21 55.02 -20.25 14.10
CA ARG A 21 55.03 -19.55 12.80
C ARG A 21 54.19 -18.28 12.87
N SER A 22 54.80 -17.21 13.36
CA SER A 22 54.22 -15.86 13.34
C SER A 22 54.29 -15.31 11.91
N VAL A 23 53.16 -15.33 11.19
CA VAL A 23 53.09 -14.72 9.85
C VAL A 23 52.81 -13.23 10.02
N TRP A 24 53.80 -12.41 9.67
CA TRP A 24 53.64 -10.96 9.59
C TRP A 24 52.63 -10.63 8.47
N MET A 25 51.43 -10.15 8.82
CA MET A 25 50.47 -9.61 7.85
C MET A 25 50.44 -8.09 7.93
N CYS A 26 50.74 -7.44 6.81
CA CYS A 26 50.73 -5.99 6.68
C CYS A 26 49.29 -5.48 6.85
N ARG A 27 49.06 -4.52 7.76
CA ARG A 27 47.74 -3.91 8.06
C ARG A 27 47.08 -3.29 6.82
N GLU A 28 47.86 -2.98 5.79
CA GLU A 28 47.39 -2.56 4.46
C GLU A 28 46.62 -3.66 3.71
N VAL A 29 47.03 -4.93 3.84
CA VAL A 29 46.37 -6.06 3.14
C VAL A 29 45.01 -6.37 3.76
N THR A 30 44.91 -6.31 5.08
CA THR A 30 43.64 -6.44 5.82
C THR A 30 42.72 -5.26 5.57
N ALA A 31 43.24 -4.03 5.54
CA ALA A 31 42.47 -2.84 5.18
C ALA A 31 41.94 -2.89 3.74
N ARG A 32 42.75 -3.35 2.77
CA ARG A 32 42.32 -3.51 1.36
C ARG A 32 41.26 -4.61 1.20
N ARG A 33 41.35 -5.72 1.95
CA ARG A 33 40.30 -6.76 1.98
C ARG A 33 39.00 -6.23 2.58
N GLN A 34 39.06 -5.51 3.69
CA GLN A 34 37.89 -4.87 4.33
C GLN A 34 37.26 -3.80 3.43
N GLY A 35 38.07 -3.01 2.71
CA GLY A 35 37.57 -2.05 1.72
C GLY A 35 36.87 -2.71 0.53
N ARG A 36 37.34 -3.89 0.08
CA ARG A 36 36.69 -4.67 -0.99
C ARG A 36 35.37 -5.29 -0.54
N THR A 37 35.30 -5.84 0.68
CA THR A 37 34.05 -6.40 1.24
C THR A 37 33.02 -5.30 1.49
N ALA A 38 33.42 -4.15 2.04
CA ALA A 38 32.54 -2.99 2.23
C ALA A 38 31.98 -2.45 0.90
N ARG A 39 32.81 -2.35 -0.16
CA ARG A 39 32.34 -1.94 -1.50
C ARG A 39 31.38 -2.95 -2.11
N ARG A 40 31.58 -4.25 -1.88
CA ARG A 40 30.67 -5.31 -2.36
C ARG A 40 29.32 -5.24 -1.64
N GLN A 41 29.34 -5.06 -0.31
CA GLN A 41 28.13 -4.87 0.51
C GLN A 41 27.39 -3.57 0.15
N GLY A 42 28.11 -2.48 -0.13
CA GLY A 42 27.50 -1.23 -0.60
C GLY A 42 26.80 -1.36 -1.96
N ARG A 43 27.35 -2.18 -2.87
CA ARG A 43 26.72 -2.47 -4.17
C ARG A 43 25.46 -3.32 -4.03
N THR A 44 25.47 -4.34 -3.16
CA THR A 44 24.29 -5.18 -2.92
C THR A 44 23.18 -4.40 -2.22
N ALA A 45 23.51 -3.58 -1.22
CA ALA A 45 22.55 -2.70 -0.54
C ALA A 45 21.92 -1.69 -1.51
N ARG A 46 22.70 -1.08 -2.40
CA ARG A 46 22.17 -0.17 -3.44
C ARG A 46 21.25 -0.89 -4.43
N ARG A 47 21.56 -2.13 -4.80
CA ARG A 47 20.71 -2.94 -5.68
C ARG A 47 19.38 -3.27 -5.01
N GLN A 48 19.42 -3.69 -3.75
CA GLN A 48 18.23 -3.96 -2.93
C GLN A 48 17.38 -2.70 -2.71
N GLY A 49 18.00 -1.55 -2.45
CA GLY A 49 17.29 -0.27 -2.33
C GLY A 49 16.60 0.16 -3.63
N ARG A 50 17.20 -0.13 -4.79
CA ARG A 50 16.58 0.14 -6.10
C ARG A 50 15.40 -0.78 -6.38
N THR A 51 15.48 -2.07 -6.03
CA THR A 51 14.37 -3.01 -6.21
C THR A 51 13.21 -2.70 -5.28
N ALA A 52 13.48 -2.38 -4.01
CA ALA A 52 12.46 -1.96 -3.05
C ALA A 52 11.74 -0.68 -3.52
N ARG A 53 12.48 0.33 -4.01
CA ARG A 53 11.87 1.56 -4.55
C ARG A 53 11.02 1.30 -5.80
N ARG A 54 11.42 0.36 -6.65
CA ARG A 54 10.60 -0.03 -7.83
C ARG A 54 9.31 -0.71 -7.39
N GLN A 55 9.37 -1.65 -6.44
CA GLN A 55 8.20 -2.33 -5.90
C GLN A 55 7.22 -1.35 -5.23
N ALA A 56 7.73 -0.44 -4.39
CA ALA A 56 6.91 0.58 -3.75
C ALA A 56 6.21 1.52 -4.75
N ARG A 57 6.90 1.92 -5.83
CA ARG A 57 6.30 2.73 -6.90
C ARG A 57 5.23 1.97 -7.67
N THR A 58 5.43 0.69 -7.95
CA THR A 58 4.43 -0.14 -8.64
C THR A 58 3.19 -0.34 -7.76
N ALA A 59 3.37 -0.69 -6.49
CA ALA A 59 2.27 -0.81 -5.52
C ALA A 59 1.49 0.50 -5.34
N SER A 60 2.19 1.64 -5.26
CA SER A 60 1.55 2.95 -5.16
C SER A 60 0.73 3.29 -6.41
N ARG A 61 1.20 2.90 -7.61
CA ARG A 61 0.49 3.13 -8.88
C ARG A 61 -0.76 2.27 -8.98
N THR A 62 -0.69 0.99 -8.60
CA THR A 62 -1.86 0.09 -8.64
C THR A 62 -2.92 0.52 -7.64
N ALA A 63 -2.53 0.86 -6.41
CA ALA A 63 -3.46 1.36 -5.38
C ALA A 63 -4.18 2.64 -5.82
N ARG A 64 -3.45 3.62 -6.40
CA ARG A 64 -4.06 4.86 -6.91
C ARG A 64 -5.02 4.61 -8.06
N ARG A 65 -4.74 3.64 -8.94
CA ARG A 65 -5.64 3.26 -10.04
C ARG A 65 -6.92 2.63 -9.49
N GLN A 66 -6.79 1.69 -8.56
CA GLN A 66 -7.93 1.03 -7.90
C GLN A 66 -8.83 2.03 -7.14
N ALA A 67 -8.22 2.97 -6.40
CA ALA A 67 -8.98 4.01 -5.72
C ALA A 67 -9.77 4.92 -6.68
N ARG A 68 -9.20 5.22 -7.86
CA ARG A 68 -9.89 6.02 -8.89
C ARG A 68 -11.06 5.25 -9.51
N THR A 69 -10.89 3.96 -9.81
CA THR A 69 -11.96 3.13 -10.37
C THR A 69 -13.08 2.93 -9.36
N ALA A 70 -12.76 2.65 -8.09
CA ALA A 70 -13.75 2.51 -7.02
C ALA A 70 -14.56 3.80 -6.82
N ARG A 71 -13.90 4.97 -6.79
CA ARG A 71 -14.60 6.26 -6.68
C ARG A 71 -15.52 6.54 -7.86
N ARG A 72 -15.10 6.19 -9.08
CA ARG A 72 -15.93 6.34 -10.29
C ARG A 72 -17.16 5.43 -10.20
N GLN A 73 -16.96 4.17 -9.84
CA GLN A 73 -18.05 3.20 -9.68
C GLN A 73 -19.04 3.64 -8.60
N GLY A 74 -18.55 4.06 -7.43
CA GLY A 74 -19.40 4.55 -6.33
C GLY A 74 -20.27 5.73 -6.75
N ARG A 75 -19.70 6.75 -7.41
CA ARG A 75 -20.49 7.88 -7.91
C ARG A 75 -21.55 7.43 -8.92
N THR A 76 -21.16 6.66 -9.93
CA THR A 76 -22.12 6.20 -10.95
C THR A 76 -23.23 5.33 -10.41
N ALA A 77 -22.97 4.51 -9.38
CA ALA A 77 -23.98 3.66 -8.75
C ALA A 77 -24.94 4.51 -7.90
N SER A 78 -24.40 5.38 -7.04
CA SER A 78 -25.21 6.27 -6.19
C SER A 78 -26.06 7.24 -7.03
N ASP A 79 -25.50 7.82 -8.10
CA ASP A 79 -26.23 8.76 -8.95
C ASP A 79 -27.39 8.08 -9.70
N LYS A 80 -27.18 6.84 -10.18
CA LYS A 80 -28.23 6.08 -10.88
C LYS A 80 -29.32 5.63 -9.92
N LEU A 81 -28.95 5.12 -8.74
CA LEU A 81 -29.91 4.67 -7.74
C LEU A 81 -30.70 5.83 -7.14
N GLY A 82 -30.05 6.96 -6.86
CA GLY A 82 -30.73 8.18 -6.40
C GLY A 82 -31.77 8.67 -7.41
N ARG A 83 -31.38 8.78 -8.69
CA ARG A 83 -32.32 9.17 -9.76
C ARG A 83 -33.49 8.19 -9.95
N LEU A 84 -33.28 6.90 -9.72
CA LEU A 84 -34.36 5.91 -9.75
C LEU A 84 -35.28 6.07 -8.54
N GLY A 85 -34.73 6.29 -7.35
CA GLY A 85 -35.49 6.62 -6.14
C GLY A 85 -36.37 7.85 -6.33
N ASP A 86 -35.82 8.93 -6.88
CA ASP A 86 -36.57 10.17 -7.14
C ASP A 86 -37.73 9.95 -8.14
N LYS A 87 -37.50 9.14 -9.18
CA LYS A 87 -38.54 8.79 -10.16
C LYS A 87 -39.65 7.96 -9.53
N LEU A 88 -39.29 6.98 -8.70
CA LEU A 88 -40.25 6.14 -7.99
C LEU A 88 -41.05 6.95 -6.96
N GLY A 89 -40.40 7.85 -6.22
CA GLY A 89 -41.07 8.77 -5.29
C GLY A 89 -42.11 9.63 -6.01
N ARG A 90 -41.72 10.28 -7.12
CA ARG A 90 -42.67 11.08 -7.93
C ARG A 90 -43.81 10.27 -8.52
N LEU A 91 -43.58 9.00 -8.88
CA LEU A 91 -44.63 8.09 -9.33
C LEU A 91 -45.56 7.74 -8.18
N GLY A 92 -45.02 7.42 -7.00
CA GLY A 92 -45.77 7.18 -5.77
C GLY A 92 -46.67 8.36 -5.41
N ASP A 93 -46.15 9.59 -5.48
CA ASP A 93 -46.93 10.80 -5.20
C ASP A 93 -48.09 10.99 -6.19
N LYS A 94 -47.84 10.74 -7.48
CA LYS A 94 -48.90 10.83 -8.51
C LYS A 94 -49.96 9.76 -8.31
N VAL A 95 -49.56 8.53 -8.02
CA VAL A 95 -50.47 7.42 -7.74
C VAL A 95 -51.26 7.70 -6.47
N GLY A 96 -50.61 8.14 -5.40
CA GLY A 96 -51.25 8.50 -4.14
C GLY A 96 -52.32 9.57 -4.32
N ARG A 97 -51.99 10.68 -4.99
CA ARG A 97 -52.97 11.74 -5.30
C ARG A 97 -54.13 11.20 -6.12
N THR A 98 -53.86 10.57 -7.26
CA THR A 98 -54.93 10.08 -8.15
C THR A 98 -55.80 9.00 -7.51
N ALA A 99 -55.21 8.11 -6.71
CA ALA A 99 -55.94 7.08 -5.99
C ALA A 99 -56.78 7.70 -4.86
N SER A 100 -56.20 8.54 -4.02
CA SER A 100 -56.91 9.23 -2.94
C SER A 100 -58.04 10.12 -3.46
N ASP A 101 -57.82 10.86 -4.54
CA ASP A 101 -58.84 11.73 -5.13
C ASP A 101 -60.02 10.93 -5.70
N LYS A 102 -59.74 9.80 -6.36
CA LYS A 102 -60.78 8.94 -6.93
C LYS A 102 -61.52 8.17 -5.84
N LEU A 103 -60.80 7.59 -4.89
CA LEU A 103 -61.37 6.82 -3.79
C LEU A 103 -62.15 7.72 -2.84
N GLY A 104 -61.66 8.93 -2.55
CA GLY A 104 -62.37 9.94 -1.76
C GLY A 104 -63.70 10.32 -2.40
N ARG A 105 -63.70 10.67 -3.69
CA ARG A 105 -64.94 11.00 -4.42
C ARG A 105 -65.93 9.84 -4.50
N LEU A 106 -65.44 8.60 -4.61
CA LEU A 106 -66.31 7.41 -4.57
C LEU A 106 -66.88 7.19 -3.17
N GLY A 107 -66.06 7.37 -2.13
CA GLY A 107 -66.48 7.33 -0.73
C GLY A 107 -67.56 8.37 -0.43
N ASP A 108 -67.39 9.61 -0.90
CA ASP A 108 -68.38 10.68 -0.72
C ASP A 108 -69.71 10.36 -1.41
N LYS A 109 -69.67 9.77 -2.60
CA LYS A 109 -70.87 9.34 -3.35
C LYS A 109 -71.58 8.19 -2.65
N LEU A 110 -70.84 7.18 -2.19
CA LEU A 110 -71.39 6.05 -1.46
C LEU A 110 -71.95 6.45 -0.11
N GLY A 111 -71.26 7.36 0.60
CA GLY A 111 -71.72 7.92 1.86
C GLY A 111 -73.07 8.61 1.69
N ARG A 112 -73.21 9.47 0.67
CA ARG A 112 -74.50 10.12 0.36
C ARG A 112 -75.62 9.13 0.05
N LEU A 113 -75.35 8.08 -0.71
CA LEU A 113 -76.30 7.02 -1.07
C LEU A 113 -76.74 6.16 0.12
N VAL A 114 -75.86 5.93 1.09
CA VAL A 114 -76.15 5.18 2.32
C VAL A 114 -76.92 6.03 3.32
N THR A 115 -76.67 7.34 3.34
CA THR A 115 -77.32 8.27 4.28
C THR A 115 -78.62 8.90 3.74
N SER A 116 -78.95 8.69 2.46
CA SER A 116 -80.20 9.12 1.80
C SER A 116 -81.24 8.01 1.81
#